data_AF-A0A511SY41-F1
#
_entry.id   AF-A0A511SY41-F1
#
_cell.length_a   1.000
_cell.length_b   1.000
_cell.length_c   1.000
_cell.angle_alpha   90.00
_cell.angle_beta   90.00
_cell.angle_gamma   90.00
#
_symmetry.space_group_name_H-M   'P 1'
#
loop_
_entity.id
_entity.type
_entity.pdbx_description
1 polymer ?
#
loop_
_entity_poly.entity_id
_entity_poly.type
_entity_poly.pdbx_seq_one_letter_code
_entity_poly.pdbx_strand_id
1 'polypeptide(L)'
;MRRSRWHLGWVLMLVAAALLVLFPRAIDALKSLEQPAAPLRAGSLLVARPGRVSENFDETVVLLLDAGAQRRTWGVVLNRVHTRQGERLPEGVDRWGGPVNPSLHITLTLRHPAPEGAQPLLDGIAWYEGRREAHLPIGESLTFEGVSAWSPGQLEEEVARGAWWVLEGQPADVFTAPGSLWEEHAVRHL
;
A
#
# COMPACT_ATOMS: atom_id res chain seq x y z
N MET A 1 -60.38 24.79 -3.97
CA MET A 1 -59.38 23.81 -3.45
C MET A 1 -58.26 23.63 -4.49
N ARG A 2 -57.10 24.28 -4.33
CA ARG A 2 -55.91 24.07 -5.20
C ARG A 2 -54.63 24.60 -4.52
N ARG A 3 -54.09 23.88 -3.52
CA ARG A 3 -52.82 24.27 -2.85
C ARG A 3 -51.79 23.15 -2.65
N SER A 4 -52.06 21.91 -3.07
CA SER A 4 -51.21 20.74 -2.71
C SER A 4 -50.05 20.43 -3.68
N ARG A 5 -49.99 21.05 -4.88
CA ARG A 5 -48.99 20.66 -5.91
C ARG A 5 -47.56 21.13 -5.67
N TRP A 6 -47.34 22.11 -4.78
CA TRP A 6 -46.01 22.70 -4.55
C TRP A 6 -45.14 21.84 -3.62
N HIS A 7 -45.73 21.23 -2.59
CA HIS A 7 -44.96 20.42 -1.63
C HIS A 7 -44.40 19.14 -2.24
N LEU A 8 -45.09 18.55 -3.23
CA LEU A 8 -44.66 17.32 -3.87
C LEU A 8 -43.38 17.50 -4.71
N GLY A 9 -43.23 18.67 -5.36
CA GLY A 9 -42.05 19.00 -6.15
C GLY A 9 -40.79 19.14 -5.31
N TRP A 10 -40.90 19.79 -4.14
CA TRP A 10 -39.78 19.96 -3.21
C TRP A 10 -39.35 18.65 -2.55
N VAL A 11 -40.30 17.78 -2.20
CA VAL A 11 -40.01 16.44 -1.68
C VAL A 11 -39.27 15.60 -2.73
N LEU A 12 -39.72 15.62 -4.00
CA LEU A 12 -39.04 14.93 -5.09
C LEU A 12 -37.61 15.46 -5.33
N MET A 13 -37.41 16.77 -5.24
CA MET A 13 -36.09 17.38 -5.40
C MET A 13 -35.14 17.00 -4.27
N LEU A 14 -35.62 16.98 -3.01
CA LEU A 14 -34.83 16.55 -1.86
C LEU A 14 -34.49 15.07 -1.92
N VAL A 15 -35.42 14.22 -2.36
CA VAL A 15 -35.17 12.79 -2.57
C VAL A 15 -34.16 12.58 -3.70
N ALA A 16 -34.27 13.30 -4.81
CA ALA A 16 -33.32 13.22 -5.92
C ALA A 16 -31.92 13.71 -5.52
N ALA A 17 -31.82 14.80 -4.76
CA ALA A 17 -30.55 15.31 -4.23
C ALA A 17 -29.94 14.34 -3.20
N ALA A 18 -30.75 13.77 -2.31
CA ALA A 18 -30.32 12.76 -1.37
C ALA A 18 -29.83 11.50 -2.09
N LEU A 19 -30.53 11.04 -3.13
CA LEU A 19 -30.09 9.94 -3.99
C LEU A 19 -28.75 10.29 -4.67
N LEU A 20 -28.59 11.46 -5.27
CA LEU A 20 -27.32 11.87 -5.88
C LEU A 20 -26.13 11.89 -4.90
N VAL A 21 -26.37 12.19 -3.62
CA VAL A 21 -25.32 12.26 -2.58
C VAL A 21 -25.07 10.91 -1.90
N LEU A 22 -26.11 10.09 -1.73
CA LEU A 22 -26.05 8.82 -1.00
C LEU A 22 -25.78 7.63 -1.91
N PHE A 23 -26.21 7.68 -3.18
CA PHE A 23 -26.12 6.56 -4.11
C PHE A 23 -24.68 6.22 -4.51
N PRO A 24 -23.77 7.18 -4.77
CA PRO A 24 -22.35 6.85 -4.97
C PRO A 24 -21.74 6.19 -3.73
N ARG A 25 -22.06 6.71 -2.53
CA ARG A 25 -21.61 6.14 -1.25
C ARG A 25 -22.16 4.73 -1.00
N ALA A 26 -23.39 4.46 -1.40
CA ALA A 26 -24.01 3.15 -1.29
C ALA A 26 -23.40 2.14 -2.26
N ILE A 27 -23.03 2.57 -3.48
CA ILE A 27 -22.30 1.75 -4.44
C ILE A 27 -20.89 1.46 -3.93
N ASP A 28 -20.18 2.44 -3.39
CA ASP A 28 -18.86 2.24 -2.79
C ASP A 28 -18.92 1.27 -1.61
N ALA A 29 -19.96 1.39 -0.78
CA ALA A 29 -20.22 0.45 0.31
C ALA A 29 -20.52 -0.97 -0.22
N LEU A 30 -21.38 -1.12 -1.24
CA LEU A 30 -21.64 -2.43 -1.85
C LEU A 30 -20.39 -3.05 -2.49
N LYS A 31 -19.60 -2.25 -3.22
CA LYS A 31 -18.33 -2.70 -3.83
C LYS A 31 -17.32 -3.13 -2.77
N SER A 32 -17.31 -2.47 -1.60
CA SER A 32 -16.46 -2.86 -0.46
C SER A 32 -16.90 -4.16 0.22
N LEU A 33 -18.18 -4.52 0.11
CA LEU A 33 -18.73 -5.77 0.64
C LEU A 33 -18.51 -6.96 -0.30
N GLU A 34 -18.36 -6.72 -1.62
CA GLU A 34 -18.17 -7.77 -2.63
C GLU A 34 -16.72 -8.21 -2.82
N GLN A 35 -15.74 -7.36 -2.52
CA GLN A 35 -14.34 -7.79 -2.54
C GLN A 35 -13.92 -8.27 -1.15
N PRO A 36 -13.82 -9.59 -0.91
CA PRO A 36 -13.09 -10.05 0.26
C PRO A 36 -11.67 -9.53 0.12
N ALA A 37 -11.26 -8.60 1.00
CA ALA A 37 -9.90 -8.12 1.03
C ALA A 37 -8.97 -9.33 1.08
N ALA A 38 -7.99 -9.40 0.19
CA ALA A 38 -7.01 -10.47 0.21
C ALA A 38 -6.43 -10.57 1.63
N PRO A 39 -6.25 -11.79 2.19
CA PRO A 39 -5.76 -11.94 3.54
C PRO A 39 -4.39 -11.27 3.66
N LEU A 40 -4.20 -10.48 4.72
CA LEU A 40 -2.93 -9.84 5.02
C LEU A 40 -1.89 -10.91 5.37
N ARG A 41 -0.84 -10.99 4.55
CA ARG A 41 0.28 -11.92 4.74
C ARG A 41 1.59 -11.29 4.25
N ALA A 42 2.71 -11.90 4.59
CA ALA A 42 3.97 -11.60 3.92
C ALA A 42 3.80 -11.79 2.40
N GLY A 43 4.31 -10.82 1.63
CA GLY A 43 4.14 -10.74 0.17
C GLY A 43 2.86 -10.01 -0.29
N SER A 44 1.95 -9.62 0.60
CA SER A 44 0.83 -8.75 0.23
C SER A 44 1.32 -7.34 -0.12
N LEU A 45 0.65 -6.71 -1.08
CA LEU A 45 0.82 -5.30 -1.42
C LEU A 45 -0.32 -4.47 -0.85
N LEU A 46 0.04 -3.34 -0.23
CA LEU A 46 -0.89 -2.31 0.20
C LEU A 46 -0.76 -1.11 -0.73
N VAL A 47 -1.81 -0.81 -1.47
CA VAL A 47 -1.87 0.37 -2.35
C VAL A 47 -2.71 1.43 -1.66
N ALA A 48 -2.10 2.59 -1.39
CA ALA A 48 -2.75 3.69 -0.69
C ALA A 48 -3.95 4.21 -1.48
N ARG A 49 -5.12 4.32 -0.83
CA ARG A 49 -6.26 5.02 -1.43
C ARG A 49 -6.09 6.53 -1.24
N PRO A 50 -6.35 7.35 -2.29
CA PRO A 50 -6.20 8.80 -2.22
C PRO A 50 -6.90 9.42 -1.01
N GLY A 51 -6.17 10.16 -0.19
CA GLY A 51 -6.71 10.89 0.97
C GLY A 51 -7.28 10.01 2.09
N ARG A 52 -6.98 8.70 2.13
CA ARG A 52 -7.46 7.77 3.17
C ARG A 52 -6.39 7.23 4.11
N VAL A 53 -5.12 7.42 3.77
CA VAL A 53 -3.96 7.05 4.58
C VAL A 53 -3.36 8.29 5.24
N SER A 54 -2.47 8.08 6.22
CA SER A 54 -1.72 9.21 6.78
C SER A 54 -0.79 9.84 5.73
N GLU A 55 -0.39 11.09 5.96
CA GLU A 55 0.50 11.86 5.08
C GLU A 55 1.76 11.06 4.67
N ASN A 56 2.31 10.28 5.59
CA ASN A 56 3.49 9.46 5.34
C ASN A 56 3.29 8.40 4.25
N PHE A 57 2.06 8.03 3.95
CA PHE A 57 1.71 6.94 3.05
C PHE A 57 0.93 7.39 1.82
N ASP A 58 0.74 8.69 1.61
CA ASP A 58 0.04 9.17 0.42
C ASP A 58 0.77 8.72 -0.86
N GLU A 59 -0.02 8.25 -1.84
CA GLU A 59 0.46 7.69 -3.11
C GLU A 59 1.53 6.58 -2.94
N THR A 60 1.47 5.78 -1.86
CA THR A 60 2.43 4.68 -1.63
C THR A 60 1.92 3.31 -2.04
N VAL A 61 2.87 2.45 -2.40
CA VAL A 61 2.71 1.00 -2.50
C VAL A 61 3.66 0.36 -1.50
N VAL A 62 3.12 -0.35 -0.50
CA VAL A 62 3.90 -1.05 0.54
C VAL A 62 3.88 -2.54 0.30
N LEU A 63 5.05 -3.18 0.31
CA LEU A 63 5.19 -4.64 0.34
C LEU A 63 5.38 -5.12 1.78
N LEU A 64 4.48 -5.98 2.26
CA LEU A 64 4.56 -6.56 3.59
C LEU A 64 5.63 -7.65 3.64
N LEU A 65 6.56 -7.55 4.58
CA LEU A 65 7.59 -8.58 4.85
C LEU A 65 7.15 -9.55 5.94
N ASP A 66 6.32 -9.08 6.86
CA ASP A 66 5.60 -9.90 7.83
C ASP A 66 4.25 -9.24 8.13
N ALA A 67 3.22 -10.07 8.30
CA ALA A 67 1.88 -9.61 8.66
C ALA A 67 1.17 -10.63 9.56
N GLY A 68 0.36 -10.11 10.49
CA GLY A 68 -0.56 -10.92 11.27
C GLY A 68 -1.22 -10.15 12.41
N ALA A 69 -2.53 -10.34 12.58
CA ALA A 69 -3.35 -9.55 13.49
C ALA A 69 -2.88 -9.51 14.95
N GLN A 70 -2.24 -10.58 15.43
CA GLN A 70 -1.76 -10.70 16.82
C GLN A 70 -0.30 -10.30 17.00
N ARG A 71 0.40 -9.95 15.92
CA ARG A 71 1.81 -9.55 15.94
C ARG A 71 1.99 -8.22 15.22
N ARG A 72 3.21 -7.69 15.27
CA ARG A 72 3.55 -6.48 14.51
C ARG A 72 3.55 -6.82 13.02
N THR A 73 2.82 -6.02 12.24
CA THR A 73 2.88 -6.08 10.77
C THR A 73 3.85 -5.03 10.27
N TRP A 74 4.68 -5.35 9.28
CA TRP A 74 5.65 -4.41 8.75
C TRP A 74 6.10 -4.75 7.32
N GLY A 75 6.63 -3.75 6.64
CA GLY A 75 6.97 -3.80 5.23
C GLY A 75 7.84 -2.65 4.77
N VAL A 76 8.02 -2.54 3.46
CA VAL A 76 8.80 -1.46 2.81
C VAL A 76 7.98 -0.79 1.71
N VAL A 77 8.08 0.54 1.62
CA VAL A 77 7.50 1.32 0.51
C VAL A 77 8.31 1.05 -0.76
N LEU A 78 7.65 0.53 -1.79
CA LEU A 78 8.28 0.17 -3.06
C LEU A 78 8.50 1.36 -3.99
N ASN A 79 7.77 2.45 -3.83
CA ASN A 79 7.66 3.47 -4.89
C ASN A 79 8.22 4.85 -4.49
N ARG A 80 9.13 4.91 -3.51
CA ARG A 80 9.77 6.17 -3.09
C ARG A 80 11.29 6.11 -3.11
N VAL A 81 11.91 7.07 -3.80
CA VAL A 81 13.37 7.23 -3.93
C VAL A 81 13.95 8.35 -3.06
N HIS A 82 13.11 9.01 -2.28
CA HIS A 82 13.46 10.05 -1.32
C HIS A 82 12.61 9.84 -0.06
N THR A 83 13.04 10.40 1.07
CA THR A 83 12.17 10.49 2.25
C THR A 83 10.98 11.40 1.94
N ARG A 84 9.93 11.36 2.77
CA ARG A 84 8.80 12.29 2.64
C ARG A 84 9.25 13.75 2.66
N GLN A 85 10.26 14.07 3.48
CA GLN A 85 10.81 15.41 3.66
C GLN A 85 11.66 15.87 2.46
N GLY A 86 11.82 15.02 1.43
CA GLY A 86 12.66 15.29 0.28
C GLY A 86 14.15 15.14 0.56
N GLU A 87 14.50 14.46 1.66
CA GLU A 87 15.90 14.22 1.99
C GLU A 87 16.49 13.15 1.05
N ARG A 88 17.77 13.36 0.73
CA ARG A 88 18.53 12.42 -0.09
C ARG A 88 18.82 11.17 0.72
N LEU A 89 18.55 10.01 0.12
CA LEU A 89 18.92 8.73 0.71
C LEU A 89 20.45 8.55 0.76
N PRO A 90 20.98 7.77 1.73
CA PRO A 90 22.39 7.46 1.81
C PRO A 90 22.92 6.76 0.55
N GLU A 91 24.24 6.82 0.35
CA GLU A 91 24.87 6.07 -0.74
C GLU A 91 24.63 4.56 -0.58
N GLY A 92 24.24 3.90 -1.68
CA GLY A 92 23.90 2.48 -1.70
C GLY A 92 22.49 2.14 -1.21
N VAL A 93 21.64 3.14 -0.95
CA VAL A 93 20.21 2.97 -0.69
C VAL A 93 19.43 3.38 -1.95
N ASP A 94 18.56 2.49 -2.41
CA ASP A 94 17.77 2.70 -3.63
C ASP A 94 16.43 3.38 -3.32
N ARG A 95 15.81 3.05 -2.19
CA ARG A 95 14.43 3.45 -1.86
C ARG A 95 14.23 3.73 -0.38
N TRP A 96 13.24 4.56 -0.07
CA TRP A 96 12.79 4.79 1.29
C TRP A 96 11.76 3.72 1.66
N GLY A 97 12.02 2.93 2.70
CA GLY A 97 11.14 1.84 3.13
C GLY A 97 10.06 2.26 4.13
N GLY A 98 10.28 3.35 4.88
CA GLY A 98 9.27 3.92 5.77
C GLY A 98 9.84 4.74 6.92
N PRO A 99 8.96 5.35 7.75
CA PRO A 99 9.39 6.31 8.76
C PRO A 99 9.98 5.67 10.02
N VAL A 100 9.85 4.35 10.18
CA VAL A 100 10.25 3.66 11.41
C VAL A 100 11.67 3.15 11.27
N ASN A 101 12.49 3.45 12.28
CA ASN A 101 13.90 3.06 12.39
C ASN A 101 14.73 3.38 11.12
N PRO A 102 14.99 4.67 10.81
CA PRO A 102 15.75 5.06 9.62
C PRO A 102 17.15 4.44 9.52
N SER A 103 17.75 4.00 10.63
CA SER A 103 19.05 3.31 10.60
C SER A 103 18.97 1.87 10.08
N LEU A 104 17.78 1.26 10.05
CA LEU A 104 17.57 -0.09 9.56
C LEU A 104 17.62 -0.13 8.05
N HIS A 105 18.34 -1.11 7.51
CA HIS A 105 18.42 -1.35 6.08
C HIS A 105 17.84 -2.72 5.77
N ILE A 106 16.98 -2.79 4.76
CA ILE A 106 16.40 -4.04 4.27
C ILE A 106 16.77 -4.18 2.80
N THR A 107 17.20 -5.36 2.38
CA THR A 107 17.49 -5.62 0.97
C THR A 107 16.58 -6.70 0.42
N LEU A 108 15.89 -6.41 -0.69
CA LEU A 108 15.17 -7.37 -1.52
C LEU A 108 16.09 -7.85 -2.65
N THR A 109 16.08 -9.14 -2.98
CA THR A 109 16.96 -9.72 -4.00
C THR A 109 16.28 -10.82 -4.82
N LEU A 110 16.58 -10.85 -6.13
CA LEU A 110 16.21 -11.91 -7.09
C LEU A 110 17.23 -13.05 -7.17
N ARG A 111 18.29 -13.00 -6.36
CA ARG A 111 19.43 -13.92 -6.50
C ARG A 111 19.04 -15.36 -6.17
N HIS A 112 19.51 -16.28 -7.01
CA HIS A 112 19.52 -17.71 -6.74
C HIS A 112 20.95 -18.30 -6.80
N PRO A 113 21.44 -18.97 -5.75
CA PRO A 113 20.80 -19.11 -4.44
C PRO A 113 20.72 -17.78 -3.70
N ALA A 114 19.69 -17.63 -2.84
CA ALA A 114 19.56 -16.45 -2.01
C ALA A 114 20.76 -16.31 -1.05
N PRO A 115 21.17 -15.09 -0.66
CA PRO A 115 22.19 -14.88 0.36
C PRO A 115 21.88 -15.63 1.66
N GLU A 116 22.92 -15.97 2.41
CA GLU A 116 22.76 -16.64 3.70
C GLU A 116 21.92 -15.77 4.65
N GLY A 117 20.96 -16.39 5.34
CA GLY A 117 20.04 -15.69 6.25
C GLY A 117 18.86 -14.96 5.57
N ALA A 118 18.80 -14.94 4.23
CA ALA A 118 17.67 -14.36 3.53
C ALA A 118 16.38 -15.18 3.70
N GLN A 119 15.27 -14.48 3.87
CA GLN A 119 13.93 -15.03 4.04
C GLN A 119 13.18 -14.99 2.70
N PRO A 120 12.59 -16.11 2.24
CA PRO A 120 11.77 -16.11 1.03
C PRO A 120 10.51 -15.25 1.22
N LEU A 121 10.07 -14.55 0.18
CA LEU A 121 8.92 -13.64 0.24
C LEU A 121 7.93 -13.82 -0.90
N LEU A 122 8.41 -13.73 -2.14
CA LEU A 122 7.64 -13.96 -3.37
C LEU A 122 8.40 -14.97 -4.22
N ASP A 123 7.79 -15.43 -5.31
CA ASP A 123 8.49 -16.33 -6.24
C ASP A 123 9.79 -15.68 -6.75
N GLY A 124 10.90 -16.36 -6.51
CA GLY A 124 12.23 -15.87 -6.81
C GLY A 124 12.73 -14.65 -6.03
N ILE A 125 11.97 -14.12 -5.07
CA ILE A 125 12.40 -12.97 -4.25
C ILE A 125 12.58 -13.38 -2.79
N ALA A 126 13.75 -13.03 -2.26
CA ALA A 126 14.04 -13.10 -0.83
C ALA A 126 14.41 -11.73 -0.28
N TRP A 127 14.34 -11.59 1.04
CA TRP A 127 14.76 -10.37 1.75
C TRP A 127 15.70 -10.69 2.91
N TYR A 128 16.59 -9.76 3.25
CA TYR A 128 17.44 -9.85 4.42
C TYR A 128 17.68 -8.47 5.04
N GLU A 129 18.07 -8.45 6.31
CA GLU A 129 18.49 -7.24 7.01
C GLU A 129 19.94 -6.91 6.65
N GLY A 130 20.17 -5.67 6.21
CA GLY A 130 21.47 -5.19 5.75
C GLY A 130 21.39 -4.52 4.38
N ARG A 131 22.54 -4.03 3.93
CA ARG A 131 22.69 -3.43 2.60
C ARG A 131 23.08 -4.49 1.57
N ARG A 132 22.87 -4.18 0.31
CA ARG A 132 23.43 -4.97 -0.80
C ARG A 132 24.93 -5.13 -0.63
N GLU A 133 25.39 -6.37 -0.70
CA GLU A 133 26.83 -6.66 -0.69
C GLU A 133 27.47 -6.22 -2.01
N ALA A 134 28.65 -5.60 -1.95
CA ALA A 134 29.29 -4.97 -3.12
C ALA A 134 29.58 -5.93 -4.28
N HIS A 135 29.66 -7.23 -4.02
CA HIS A 135 29.93 -8.25 -5.03
C HIS A 135 28.65 -8.71 -5.77
N LEU A 136 27.47 -8.26 -5.34
CA LEU A 136 26.20 -8.62 -5.97
C LEU A 136 25.95 -7.76 -7.23
N PRO A 137 25.37 -8.35 -8.29
CA PRO A 137 25.05 -7.62 -9.51
C PRO A 137 24.07 -6.48 -9.23
N ILE A 138 24.36 -5.33 -9.86
CA ILE A 138 23.49 -4.16 -9.83
C ILE A 138 22.21 -4.48 -10.61
N GLY A 139 21.05 -4.08 -10.08
CA GLY A 139 19.75 -4.27 -10.72
C GLY A 139 19.01 -5.55 -10.30
N GLU A 140 19.65 -6.47 -9.59
CA GLU A 140 19.00 -7.69 -9.06
C GLU A 140 18.59 -7.54 -7.58
N SER A 141 18.85 -6.39 -6.98
CA SER A 141 18.52 -6.11 -5.59
C SER A 141 18.23 -4.63 -5.36
N LEU A 142 17.40 -4.38 -4.35
CA LEU A 142 17.00 -3.06 -3.90
C LEU A 142 17.21 -2.96 -2.39
N THR A 143 18.00 -1.98 -1.96
CA THR A 143 18.21 -1.65 -0.56
C THR A 143 17.29 -0.49 -0.15
N PHE A 144 16.57 -0.70 0.95
CA PHE A 144 15.61 0.23 1.53
C PHE A 144 16.14 0.80 2.85
N GLU A 145 15.89 2.08 3.10
CA GLU A 145 16.14 2.72 4.39
C GLU A 145 14.85 2.84 5.19
N GLY A 146 14.88 2.36 6.44
CA GLY A 146 13.72 2.33 7.32
C GLY A 146 12.64 1.35 6.87
N VAL A 147 11.60 1.25 7.70
CA VAL A 147 10.46 0.35 7.46
C VAL A 147 9.13 1.04 7.75
N SER A 148 8.09 0.52 7.13
CA SER A 148 6.71 0.83 7.43
C SER A 148 6.18 -0.20 8.40
N ALA A 149 5.58 0.21 9.51
CA ALA A 149 5.16 -0.73 10.53
C ALA A 149 3.86 -0.31 11.22
N TRP A 150 3.09 -1.33 11.59
CA TRP A 150 1.80 -1.24 12.24
C TRP A 150 1.85 -2.02 13.55
N SER A 151 1.22 -1.46 14.57
CA SER A 151 0.94 -2.18 15.81
C SER A 151 -0.03 -3.35 15.55
N PRO A 152 -0.09 -4.36 16.43
CA PRO A 152 -1.05 -5.45 16.29
C PRO A 152 -2.48 -4.94 16.08
N GLY A 153 -3.17 -5.47 15.07
CA GLY A 153 -4.55 -5.11 14.69
C GLY A 153 -4.70 -3.77 13.95
N GLN A 154 -3.69 -2.90 13.96
CA GLN A 154 -3.82 -1.55 13.39
C GLN A 154 -4.03 -1.60 11.86
N LEU A 155 -3.29 -2.43 11.15
CA LEU A 155 -3.42 -2.52 9.69
C LEU A 155 -4.78 -3.08 9.29
N GLU A 156 -5.28 -4.09 10.00
CA GLU A 156 -6.60 -4.67 9.80
C GLU A 156 -7.69 -3.60 9.94
N GLU A 157 -7.61 -2.75 10.96
CA GLU A 157 -8.55 -1.64 11.13
C GLU A 157 -8.43 -0.59 10.02
N GLU A 158 -7.22 -0.27 9.57
CA GLU A 158 -7.01 0.65 8.42
C GLU A 158 -7.62 0.09 7.13
N VAL A 159 -7.42 -1.20 6.86
CA VAL A 159 -8.04 -1.91 5.72
C VAL A 159 -9.56 -1.92 5.85
N ALA A 160 -10.10 -2.22 7.04
CA ALA A 160 -11.55 -2.21 7.29
C ALA A 160 -12.17 -0.80 7.11
N ARG A 161 -11.41 0.25 7.39
CA ARG A 161 -11.79 1.65 7.12
C ARG A 161 -11.62 2.07 5.65
N GLY A 162 -11.13 1.18 4.80
CA GLY A 162 -10.92 1.42 3.37
C GLY A 162 -9.72 2.31 3.07
N ALA A 163 -8.69 2.31 3.91
CA ALA A 163 -7.46 3.08 3.67
C ALA A 163 -6.58 2.49 2.58
N TRP A 164 -6.66 1.17 2.38
CA TRP A 164 -5.78 0.42 1.50
C TRP A 164 -6.58 -0.45 0.52
N TRP A 165 -6.10 -0.58 -0.71
CA TRP A 165 -6.37 -1.77 -1.52
C TRP A 165 -5.32 -2.83 -1.18
N VAL A 166 -5.77 -4.05 -0.88
CA VAL A 166 -4.89 -5.18 -0.54
C VAL A 166 -4.82 -6.12 -1.73
N LEU A 167 -3.62 -6.27 -2.29
CA LEU A 167 -3.35 -7.09 -3.47
C LEU A 167 -2.36 -8.20 -3.14
N GLU A 168 -2.34 -9.24 -3.96
CA GLU A 168 -1.25 -10.21 -3.95
C GLU A 168 -0.04 -9.64 -4.69
N GLY A 169 1.11 -9.55 -4.02
CA GLY A 169 2.33 -9.05 -4.63
C GLY A 169 2.90 -10.02 -5.65
N GLN A 170 3.42 -9.47 -6.75
CA GLN A 170 4.13 -10.19 -7.79
C GLN A 170 5.60 -9.77 -7.81
N PRO A 171 6.52 -10.64 -8.25
CA PRO A 171 7.94 -10.28 -8.34
C PRO A 171 8.21 -9.04 -9.20
N ALA A 172 7.40 -8.83 -10.24
CA ALA A 172 7.48 -7.66 -11.10
C ALA A 172 7.23 -6.32 -10.36
N ASP A 173 6.36 -6.32 -9.34
CA ASP A 173 6.03 -5.09 -8.59
C ASP A 173 7.26 -4.52 -7.85
N VAL A 174 8.16 -5.39 -7.40
CA VAL A 174 9.35 -5.00 -6.63
C VAL A 174 10.31 -4.18 -7.49
N PHE A 175 10.55 -4.59 -8.74
CA PHE A 175 11.54 -3.99 -9.62
C PHE A 175 10.96 -3.01 -10.63
N THR A 176 9.63 -2.82 -10.62
CA THR A 176 8.97 -1.76 -11.39
C THR A 176 9.52 -0.38 -11.01
N ALA A 177 9.57 0.52 -11.99
CA ALA A 177 10.03 1.89 -11.77
C ALA A 177 9.13 2.59 -10.73
N PRO A 178 9.72 3.30 -9.76
CA PRO A 178 8.97 3.82 -8.62
C PRO A 178 7.88 4.82 -9.01
N GLY A 179 8.05 5.59 -10.09
CA GLY A 179 7.08 6.61 -10.49
C GLY A 179 5.73 6.09 -11.00
N SER A 180 5.69 4.89 -11.60
CA SER A 180 4.47 4.38 -12.25
C SER A 180 3.69 3.39 -11.38
N LEU A 181 4.32 2.80 -10.37
CA LEU A 181 3.76 1.66 -9.63
C LEU A 181 2.42 1.98 -8.94
N TRP A 182 2.29 3.15 -8.30
CA TRP A 182 1.03 3.53 -7.65
C TRP A 182 -0.08 3.79 -8.67
N GLU A 183 0.20 4.55 -9.74
CA GLU A 183 -0.78 4.83 -10.79
C GLU A 183 -1.26 3.55 -11.50
N GLU A 184 -0.33 2.64 -11.83
CA GLU A 184 -0.64 1.36 -12.48
C GLU A 184 -1.62 0.51 -11.68
N HIS A 185 -1.48 0.49 -10.35
CA HIS A 185 -2.38 -0.24 -9.46
C HIS A 185 -3.66 0.55 -9.15
N ALA A 186 -3.56 1.86 -8.95
CA ALA A 186 -4.70 2.73 -8.64
C ALA A 186 -5.71 2.77 -9.80
N VAL A 187 -5.25 2.90 -11.06
CA VAL A 187 -6.12 2.91 -12.26
C VAL A 187 -6.93 1.62 -12.39
N ARG A 188 -6.42 0.48 -11.91
CA ARG A 188 -7.17 -0.79 -11.95
C ARG A 188 -8.30 -0.87 -10.93
N HIS A 189 -8.35 0.04 -9.95
CA HIS A 189 -9.26 0.01 -8.80
C HIS A 189 -10.11 1.28 -8.63
N LEU A 190 -9.98 2.25 -9.54
CA LEU A 190 -10.82 3.44 -9.68
C LEU A 190 -11.97 3.15 -10.67
#